data_AF-A0A949I7A4-F1
#
_entry.id   AF-A0A949I7A4-F1
#
_cell.length_a   1.000
_cell.length_b   1.000
_cell.length_c   1.000
_cell.angle_alpha   90.00
_cell.angle_beta   90.00
_cell.angle_gamma   90.00
#
_symmetry.space_group_name_H-M   'P 1'
#
loop_
_entity.id
_entity.type
_entity.pdbx_description
1 polymer ?
#
loop_
_entity_poly.entity_id
_entity_poly.type
_entity_poly.pdbx_seq_one_letter_code
_entity_poly.pdbx_strand_id
1 'polypeptide(L)'
;PISYPSDPQMTKAGNILVSDYSNPGKIIEISKTGNIVWEYGAAPGENLNHPSLAIELPNGNILANDDLNHRVIVIDKKTKQIVWQYGVTGKAGNGPGQLNVPDGLDIIMRSNSGQVSAAQTAQQGSAAQALSIGYVVRNASQFLTKQTTITGYLLRAETGYNIFSDESSGGLTKNDLPVVSQFGSSFVSGHKYILTGTLVQGGLNAVNGNPYHFVLSQAP
;
A
#
# COMPACT_ATOMS: atom_id res chain seq x y z
N PRO A 1 11.75 2.52 -30.50
CA PRO A 1 11.83 2.78 -29.04
C PRO A 1 10.50 2.40 -28.37
N ILE A 2 9.37 2.93 -28.86
CA ILE A 2 8.00 2.49 -28.56
C ILE A 2 7.11 2.62 -29.80
N SER A 3 6.02 1.86 -29.90
CA SER A 3 5.15 1.80 -31.09
C SER A 3 3.87 2.64 -30.96
N TYR A 4 3.26 2.66 -29.77
CA TYR A 4 2.06 3.44 -29.47
C TYR A 4 2.29 4.24 -28.18
N PRO A 5 2.89 5.45 -28.26
CA PRO A 5 3.13 6.27 -27.08
C PRO A 5 1.80 6.70 -26.43
N SER A 6 1.70 6.52 -25.11
CA SER A 6 0.55 6.87 -24.30
C SER A 6 0.98 7.62 -23.03
N ASP A 7 0.20 8.65 -22.69
CA ASP A 7 0.24 9.47 -21.47
C ASP A 7 1.65 9.77 -20.90
N PRO A 8 2.45 10.60 -21.60
CA PRO A 8 3.76 10.99 -21.12
C PRO A 8 3.68 11.80 -19.82
N GLN A 9 4.44 11.39 -18.81
CA GLN A 9 4.52 12.05 -17.49
C GLN A 9 5.94 12.55 -17.22
N MET A 10 6.07 13.70 -16.56
CA MET A 10 7.39 14.20 -16.15
C MET A 10 7.86 13.53 -14.87
N THR A 11 9.11 13.07 -14.87
CA THR A 11 9.80 12.54 -13.67
C THR A 11 10.41 13.68 -12.85
N LYS A 12 10.80 13.40 -11.61
CA LYS A 12 11.51 14.33 -10.72
C LYS A 12 12.87 14.78 -11.28
N ALA A 13 13.51 13.91 -12.07
CA ALA A 13 14.75 14.23 -12.77
C ALA A 13 14.54 15.15 -13.98
N GLY A 14 13.28 15.47 -14.33
CA GLY A 14 12.92 16.26 -15.50
C GLY A 14 12.98 15.49 -16.82
N ASN A 15 13.12 14.16 -16.76
CA ASN A 15 12.95 13.26 -17.91
C ASN A 15 11.46 12.98 -18.14
N ILE A 16 11.13 12.39 -19.29
CA ILE A 16 9.75 12.03 -19.65
C ILE A 16 9.58 10.51 -19.56
N LEU A 17 8.64 10.06 -18.75
CA LEU A 17 8.19 8.67 -18.66
C LEU A 17 7.03 8.46 -19.63
N VAL A 18 7.08 7.44 -20.48
CA VAL A 18 6.08 7.19 -21.52
C VAL A 18 5.74 5.71 -21.57
N SER A 19 4.44 5.39 -21.64
CA SER A 19 3.96 4.03 -21.85
C SER A 19 3.82 3.72 -23.35
N ASP A 20 4.06 2.47 -23.73
CA ASP A 20 3.80 1.92 -25.06
C ASP A 20 2.55 1.04 -24.99
N TYR A 21 1.41 1.58 -25.43
CA TYR A 21 0.11 0.90 -25.44
C TYR A 21 0.06 -0.17 -26.54
N SER A 22 0.88 -1.21 -26.38
CA SER A 22 1.01 -2.34 -27.30
C SER A 22 1.23 -3.66 -26.54
N ASN A 23 1.30 -4.76 -27.28
CA ASN A 23 1.64 -6.08 -26.74
C ASN A 23 2.70 -6.76 -27.64
N PRO A 24 3.92 -7.04 -27.14
CA PRO A 24 4.40 -6.72 -25.79
C PRO A 24 4.52 -5.21 -25.59
N GLY A 25 4.01 -4.73 -24.45
CA GLY A 25 4.07 -3.32 -24.06
C GLY A 25 5.36 -3.01 -23.30
N LYS A 26 5.67 -1.72 -23.14
CA LYS A 26 6.81 -1.26 -22.36
C LYS A 26 6.56 0.12 -21.77
N ILE A 27 7.38 0.48 -20.80
CA ILE A 27 7.45 1.83 -20.23
C ILE A 27 8.90 2.28 -20.37
N ILE A 28 9.12 3.47 -20.92
CA ILE A 28 10.45 4.05 -21.09
C ILE A 28 10.55 5.40 -20.39
N GLU A 29 11.72 5.71 -19.86
CA GLU A 29 12.09 7.06 -19.45
C GLU A 29 13.09 7.61 -20.47
N ILE A 30 12.77 8.77 -21.05
CA ILE A 30 13.61 9.46 -22.02
C ILE A 30 14.13 10.78 -21.46
N SER A 31 15.42 11.04 -21.65
CA SER A 31 16.00 12.33 -21.34
C SER A 31 15.43 13.42 -22.25
N LYS A 32 15.59 14.69 -21.87
CA LYS A 32 15.23 15.85 -22.71
C LYS A 32 15.95 15.88 -24.07
N THR A 33 17.04 15.14 -24.22
CA THR A 33 17.80 15.00 -25.47
C THR A 33 17.36 13.79 -26.30
N GLY A 34 16.32 13.05 -25.87
CA GLY A 34 15.77 11.91 -26.60
C GLY A 34 16.45 10.57 -26.34
N ASN A 35 17.34 10.47 -25.35
CA ASN A 35 18.01 9.22 -25.01
C ASN A 35 17.14 8.41 -24.04
N ILE A 36 16.99 7.11 -24.27
CA ILE A 36 16.37 6.21 -23.27
C ILE A 36 17.34 6.07 -22.10
N VAL A 37 16.90 6.45 -20.91
CA VAL A 37 17.68 6.36 -19.66
C VAL A 37 17.16 5.29 -18.71
N TRP A 38 15.94 4.78 -18.93
CA TRP A 38 15.37 3.63 -18.25
C TRP A 38 14.30 2.96 -19.12
N GLU A 39 14.12 1.65 -18.98
CA GLU A 39 13.14 0.85 -19.72
C GLU A 39 12.66 -0.33 -18.87
N TYR A 40 11.38 -0.66 -19.00
CA TYR A 40 10.74 -1.85 -18.44
C TYR A 40 9.77 -2.45 -19.46
N GLY A 41 9.77 -3.77 -19.64
CA GLY A 41 8.90 -4.48 -20.58
C GLY A 41 9.63 -5.30 -21.63
N ALA A 42 10.97 -5.24 -21.68
CA ALA A 42 11.78 -5.93 -22.67
C ALA A 42 12.46 -7.20 -22.14
N ALA A 43 12.54 -7.36 -20.81
CA ALA A 43 13.16 -8.53 -20.21
C ALA A 43 12.15 -9.64 -19.89
N PRO A 44 12.58 -10.92 -19.87
CA PRO A 44 11.75 -12.01 -19.39
C PRO A 44 11.18 -11.73 -17.99
N GLY A 45 9.86 -11.84 -17.83
CA GLY A 45 9.18 -11.56 -16.58
C GLY A 45 8.63 -10.14 -16.45
N GLU A 46 8.98 -9.23 -17.36
CA GLU A 46 8.45 -7.85 -17.41
C GLU A 46 7.26 -7.72 -18.36
N ASN A 47 6.50 -8.80 -18.60
CA ASN A 47 5.48 -8.84 -19.65
C ASN A 47 4.31 -7.87 -19.36
N LEU A 48 4.32 -6.70 -20.02
CA LEU A 48 3.21 -5.75 -20.03
C LEU A 48 2.32 -6.00 -21.26
N ASN A 49 1.03 -5.71 -21.12
CA ASN A 49 0.03 -5.86 -22.16
C ASN A 49 -0.84 -4.60 -22.19
N HIS A 50 -0.52 -3.71 -23.13
CA HIS A 50 -1.13 -2.40 -23.32
C HIS A 50 -1.12 -1.53 -22.05
N PRO A 51 0.05 -1.23 -21.46
CA PRO A 51 0.12 -0.23 -20.40
C PRO A 51 -0.27 1.14 -20.96
N SER A 52 -1.25 1.81 -20.35
CA SER A 52 -1.72 3.14 -20.80
C SER A 52 -0.99 4.31 -20.16
N LEU A 53 -0.56 4.18 -18.90
CA LEU A 53 0.03 5.28 -18.14
C LEU A 53 1.03 4.77 -17.08
N ALA A 54 2.07 5.57 -16.85
CA ALA A 54 3.05 5.35 -15.79
C ALA A 54 3.42 6.68 -15.11
N ILE A 55 3.53 6.68 -13.79
CA ILE A 55 3.89 7.85 -12.96
C ILE A 55 5.02 7.48 -12.01
N GLU A 56 5.99 8.38 -11.84
CA GLU A 56 7.01 8.25 -10.80
C GLU A 56 6.45 8.66 -9.41
N LEU A 57 6.53 7.74 -8.46
CA LEU A 57 6.10 7.92 -7.07
C LEU A 57 7.10 8.78 -6.27
N PRO A 58 6.69 9.30 -5.09
CA PRO A 58 7.57 10.06 -4.21
C PRO A 58 8.87 9.33 -3.80
N ASN A 59 8.85 8.00 -3.71
CA ASN A 59 10.03 7.20 -3.40
C ASN A 59 10.89 6.85 -4.62
N GLY A 60 10.51 7.28 -5.84
CA GLY A 60 11.20 7.01 -7.09
C GLY A 60 10.79 5.71 -7.79
N ASN A 61 9.86 4.94 -7.22
CA ASN A 61 9.29 3.77 -7.90
C ASN A 61 8.28 4.20 -8.98
N ILE A 62 7.96 3.29 -9.89
CA ILE A 62 7.03 3.57 -10.99
C ILE A 62 5.69 2.90 -10.71
N LEU A 63 4.63 3.68 -10.61
CA LEU A 63 3.25 3.19 -10.62
C LEU A 63 2.79 3.11 -12.07
N ALA A 64 2.16 2.02 -12.48
CA ALA A 64 1.68 1.85 -13.85
C ALA A 64 0.38 1.05 -13.95
N ASN A 65 -0.42 1.42 -14.95
CA ASN A 65 -1.48 0.57 -15.48
C ASN A 65 -0.88 -0.52 -16.36
N ASP A 66 -1.46 -1.71 -16.33
CA ASP A 66 -1.15 -2.80 -17.24
C ASP A 66 -2.48 -3.40 -17.72
N ASP A 67 -3.11 -2.66 -18.63
CA ASP A 67 -4.56 -2.63 -18.84
C ASP A 67 -5.12 -4.01 -19.23
N LEU A 68 -4.53 -4.64 -20.24
CA LEU A 68 -4.97 -5.96 -20.71
C LEU A 68 -4.33 -7.11 -19.92
N ASN A 69 -3.51 -6.81 -18.92
CA ASN A 69 -3.21 -7.74 -17.82
C ASN A 69 -4.10 -7.51 -16.59
N HIS A 70 -5.01 -6.53 -16.64
CA HIS A 70 -6.04 -6.29 -15.63
C HIS A 70 -5.48 -6.04 -14.24
N ARG A 71 -4.43 -5.21 -14.18
CA ARG A 71 -3.75 -4.89 -12.93
C ARG A 71 -3.20 -3.47 -12.93
N VAL A 72 -2.92 -3.00 -11.73
CA VAL A 72 -2.06 -1.84 -11.44
C VAL A 72 -0.86 -2.37 -10.68
N ILE A 73 0.34 -1.90 -11.02
CA ILE A 73 1.59 -2.39 -10.44
C ILE A 73 2.46 -1.23 -9.96
N VAL A 74 3.27 -1.48 -8.93
CA VAL A 74 4.40 -0.62 -8.56
C VAL A 74 5.68 -1.38 -8.83
N ILE A 75 6.54 -0.79 -9.65
CA ILE A 75 7.84 -1.32 -10.05
C ILE A 75 8.92 -0.59 -9.25
N ASP A 76 9.77 -1.34 -8.55
CA ASP A 76 11.01 -0.80 -8.00
C ASP A 76 11.93 -0.43 -9.16
N LYS A 77 12.18 0.88 -9.31
CA LYS A 77 12.86 1.42 -10.50
C LYS A 77 14.30 0.89 -10.65
N LYS A 78 14.95 0.53 -9.55
CA LYS A 78 16.35 0.07 -9.52
C LYS A 78 16.49 -1.41 -9.86
N THR A 79 15.65 -2.24 -9.25
CA THR A 79 15.69 -3.71 -9.36
C THR A 79 14.78 -4.25 -10.46
N LYS A 80 13.88 -3.40 -11.00
CA LYS A 80 12.84 -3.75 -11.96
C LYS A 80 11.90 -4.87 -11.45
N GLN A 81 11.76 -5.02 -10.14
CA GLN A 81 10.82 -5.96 -9.56
C GLN A 81 9.48 -5.29 -9.33
N ILE A 82 8.39 -6.01 -9.59
CA ILE A 82 7.06 -5.59 -9.12
C ILE A 82 7.03 -5.77 -7.61
N VAL A 83 6.94 -4.67 -6.87
CA VAL A 83 6.93 -4.66 -5.39
C VAL A 83 5.53 -4.52 -4.80
N TRP A 84 4.54 -4.18 -5.63
CA TRP A 84 3.13 -4.19 -5.26
C TRP A 84 2.25 -4.37 -6.50
N GLN A 85 1.08 -5.00 -6.31
CA GLN A 85 0.08 -5.18 -7.35
C GLN A 85 -1.34 -5.15 -6.76
N TYR A 86 -2.28 -4.60 -7.53
CA TYR A 86 -3.72 -4.82 -7.34
C TYR A 86 -4.35 -5.28 -8.66
N GLY A 87 -5.30 -6.21 -8.60
CA GLY A 87 -5.76 -6.96 -9.76
C GLY A 87 -5.03 -8.31 -9.90
N VAL A 88 -5.60 -9.20 -10.70
CA VAL A 88 -5.06 -10.55 -10.95
C VAL A 88 -4.59 -10.60 -12.40
N THR A 89 -3.28 -10.82 -12.59
CA THR A 89 -2.65 -10.82 -13.92
C THR A 89 -3.40 -11.72 -14.89
N GLY A 90 -3.87 -11.15 -16.00
CA GLY A 90 -4.57 -11.86 -17.07
C GLY A 90 -6.00 -12.29 -16.72
N LYS A 91 -6.54 -11.88 -15.58
CA LYS A 91 -7.91 -12.19 -15.16
C LYS A 91 -8.71 -10.91 -14.91
N ALA A 92 -9.54 -10.56 -15.89
CA ALA A 92 -10.51 -9.48 -15.76
C ALA A 92 -11.55 -9.80 -14.69
N GLY A 93 -12.03 -8.77 -14.00
CA GLY A 93 -13.19 -8.87 -13.13
C GLY A 93 -13.50 -7.56 -12.41
N ASN A 94 -14.72 -7.50 -11.86
CA ASN A 94 -15.21 -6.33 -11.13
C ASN A 94 -15.38 -6.62 -9.62
N GLY A 95 -14.95 -7.80 -9.16
CA GLY A 95 -15.01 -8.20 -7.76
C GLY A 95 -13.87 -7.60 -6.92
N PRO A 96 -13.92 -7.74 -5.59
CA PRO A 96 -12.82 -7.34 -4.71
C PRO A 96 -11.48 -7.95 -5.16
N GLY A 97 -10.44 -7.11 -5.24
CA GLY A 97 -9.11 -7.54 -5.69
C GLY A 97 -8.97 -7.78 -7.19
N GLN A 98 -10.02 -7.56 -7.99
CA GLN A 98 -9.99 -7.68 -9.45
C GLN A 98 -10.07 -6.29 -10.08
N LEU A 99 -9.52 -6.19 -11.28
CA LEU A 99 -9.70 -5.06 -12.17
C LEU A 99 -10.12 -5.58 -13.54
N ASN A 100 -10.70 -4.71 -14.34
CA ASN A 100 -11.07 -5.01 -15.71
C ASN A 100 -10.65 -3.84 -16.58
N VAL A 101 -9.52 -3.99 -17.26
CA VAL A 101 -8.92 -2.97 -18.14
C VAL A 101 -8.81 -1.61 -17.43
N PRO A 102 -8.01 -1.52 -16.34
CA PRO A 102 -7.83 -0.25 -15.64
C PRO A 102 -7.10 0.75 -16.55
N ASP A 103 -7.83 1.76 -17.03
CA ASP A 103 -7.32 2.82 -17.89
C ASP A 103 -7.20 4.13 -17.09
N GLY A 104 -5.99 4.68 -17.03
CA GLY A 104 -5.65 5.88 -16.27
C GLY A 104 -5.47 5.65 -14.75
N LEU A 105 -4.60 6.47 -14.14
CA LEU A 105 -4.38 6.56 -12.70
C LEU A 105 -4.08 8.01 -12.34
N ASP A 106 -4.44 8.42 -11.13
CA ASP A 106 -3.99 9.67 -10.54
C ASP A 106 -3.52 9.43 -9.10
N ILE A 107 -2.54 10.22 -8.67
CA ILE A 107 -1.99 10.16 -7.32
C ILE A 107 -2.61 11.29 -6.52
N ILE A 108 -3.54 10.94 -5.63
CA ILE A 108 -4.04 11.88 -4.62
C ILE A 108 -3.00 12.00 -3.52
N MET A 109 -2.07 12.94 -3.69
CA MET A 109 -1.13 13.33 -2.66
C MET A 109 -1.90 14.04 -1.55
N ARG A 110 -1.98 13.42 -0.36
CA ARG A 110 -2.50 14.11 0.82
C ARG A 110 -1.50 15.19 1.21
N SER A 111 -1.83 16.45 0.95
CA SER A 111 -1.07 17.57 1.49
C SER A 111 -1.34 17.62 3.01
N ASN A 112 -0.28 17.67 3.81
CA ASN A 112 -0.41 17.90 5.26
C ASN A 112 -0.76 19.37 5.59
N SER A 113 -1.33 20.12 4.65
CA SER A 113 -1.68 21.52 4.83
C SER A 113 -3.20 21.68 4.98
N GLY A 114 -3.67 21.57 6.21
CA GLY A 114 -5.00 22.04 6.63
C GLY A 114 -6.10 20.98 6.60
N GLN A 115 -6.58 20.63 7.80
CA GLN A 115 -7.89 20.04 8.10
C GLN A 115 -8.51 19.12 7.04
N VAL A 116 -8.29 17.81 7.16
CA VAL A 116 -9.25 16.84 6.64
C VAL A 116 -10.33 16.61 7.69
N SER A 117 -11.50 17.22 7.46
CA SER A 117 -12.74 16.86 8.13
C SER A 117 -13.06 15.40 7.84
N ALA A 118 -13.58 14.71 8.86
CA ALA A 118 -13.91 13.29 8.82
C ALA A 118 -15.13 13.03 7.93
N ALA A 119 -14.95 13.02 6.62
CA ALA A 119 -15.87 12.42 5.67
C ALA A 119 -15.11 12.13 4.38
N GLN A 120 -15.14 10.86 3.95
CA GLN A 120 -14.65 10.29 2.69
C GLN A 120 -13.30 9.55 2.76
N THR A 121 -13.35 8.27 3.17
CA THR A 121 -12.85 7.18 2.31
C THR A 121 -13.50 5.86 2.72
N ALA A 122 -14.72 5.63 2.24
CA ALA A 122 -15.26 4.30 2.07
C ALA A 122 -15.05 3.92 0.60
N GLN A 123 -14.11 3.00 0.33
CA GLN A 123 -14.17 2.00 -0.75
C GLN A 123 -12.84 1.21 -0.80
N GLN A 124 -12.74 0.20 0.05
CA GLN A 124 -12.00 -1.04 -0.21
C GLN A 124 -13.03 -2.17 -0.09
N GLY A 125 -13.04 -3.07 -1.09
CA GLY A 125 -14.07 -4.11 -1.25
C GLY A 125 -14.31 -4.90 0.03
N SER A 126 -15.59 -5.09 0.40
CA SER A 126 -16.11 -5.66 1.65
C SER A 126 -15.05 -5.95 2.71
N ALA A 127 -14.41 -4.90 3.23
CA ALA A 127 -13.59 -5.03 4.40
C ALA A 127 -14.53 -5.52 5.51
N ALA A 128 -14.16 -6.58 6.22
CA ALA A 128 -14.64 -6.72 7.58
C ALA A 128 -14.40 -5.36 8.24
N GLN A 129 -15.48 -4.68 8.63
CA GLN A 129 -15.43 -3.31 9.12
C GLN A 129 -14.30 -3.20 10.15
N ALA A 130 -13.33 -2.31 9.90
CA ALA A 130 -12.17 -2.19 10.78
C ALA A 130 -12.63 -1.94 12.21
N LEU A 131 -12.30 -2.86 13.11
CA LEU A 131 -12.79 -2.84 14.48
C LEU A 131 -11.92 -1.92 15.35
N SER A 132 -12.52 -1.30 16.36
CA SER A 132 -11.73 -0.55 17.34
C SER A 132 -10.85 -1.50 18.15
N ILE A 133 -9.65 -1.04 18.52
CA ILE A 133 -8.72 -1.81 19.34
C ILE A 133 -9.37 -2.22 20.65
N GLY A 134 -10.05 -1.30 21.32
CA GLY A 134 -10.72 -1.56 22.58
C GLY A 134 -11.84 -2.60 22.44
N TYR A 135 -12.56 -2.62 21.31
CA TYR A 135 -13.56 -3.65 21.05
C TYR A 135 -12.92 -5.04 20.90
N VAL A 136 -11.84 -5.14 20.14
CA VAL A 136 -11.13 -6.41 19.93
C VAL A 136 -10.50 -6.92 21.22
N VAL A 137 -9.87 -6.05 22.01
CA VAL A 137 -9.27 -6.42 23.30
C VAL A 137 -10.33 -6.88 24.32
N ARG A 138 -11.46 -6.19 24.42
CA ARG A 138 -12.56 -6.59 25.34
C ARG A 138 -13.23 -7.90 24.94
N ASN A 139 -13.16 -8.27 23.66
CA ASN A 139 -13.76 -9.49 23.12
C ASN A 139 -12.70 -10.46 22.58
N ALA A 140 -11.48 -10.45 23.14
CA ALA A 140 -10.31 -11.11 22.57
C ALA A 140 -10.53 -12.58 22.19
N SER A 141 -11.26 -13.34 23.00
CA SER A 141 -11.57 -14.76 22.74
C SER A 141 -12.26 -15.00 21.39
N GLN A 142 -12.97 -14.01 20.84
CA GLN A 142 -13.62 -14.09 19.54
C GLN A 142 -12.66 -13.85 18.37
N PHE A 143 -11.50 -13.22 18.63
CA PHE A 143 -10.55 -12.73 17.62
C PHE A 143 -9.19 -13.43 17.66
N LEU A 144 -8.90 -14.17 18.73
CA LEU A 144 -7.67 -14.96 18.82
C LEU A 144 -7.51 -15.84 17.57
N THR A 145 -6.30 -15.82 17.02
CA THR A 145 -5.89 -16.57 15.82
C THR A 145 -6.67 -16.27 14.54
N LYS A 146 -7.56 -15.27 14.53
CA LYS A 146 -8.32 -14.87 13.35
C LYS A 146 -7.70 -13.65 12.69
N GLN A 147 -7.65 -13.69 11.36
CA GLN A 147 -7.33 -12.53 10.56
C GLN A 147 -8.39 -11.45 10.80
N THR A 148 -7.94 -10.30 11.32
CA THR A 148 -8.81 -9.19 11.70
C THR A 148 -8.21 -7.90 11.17
N THR A 149 -9.07 -6.93 10.84
CA THR A 149 -8.66 -5.56 10.54
C THR A 149 -9.10 -4.68 11.70
N ILE A 150 -8.15 -3.94 12.27
CA ILE A 150 -8.36 -3.06 13.41
C ILE A 150 -7.95 -1.63 13.05
N THR A 151 -8.42 -0.66 13.82
CA THR A 151 -8.00 0.74 13.69
C THR A 151 -7.60 1.33 15.03
N GLY A 152 -6.57 2.17 15.03
CA GLY A 152 -6.10 2.85 16.22
C GLY A 152 -4.95 3.81 15.93
N TYR A 153 -4.60 4.60 16.93
CA TYR A 153 -3.50 5.56 16.91
C TYR A 153 -2.27 4.98 17.56
N LEU A 154 -1.09 5.29 17.03
CA LEU A 154 0.15 5.03 17.73
C LEU A 154 0.20 5.89 19.00
N LEU A 155 0.29 5.24 20.16
CA LEU A 155 0.55 5.92 21.44
C LEU A 155 2.04 5.92 21.79
N ARG A 156 2.74 4.82 21.53
CA ARG A 156 4.15 4.68 21.92
C ARG A 156 4.89 3.65 21.08
N ALA A 157 6.09 3.99 20.67
CA ALA A 157 7.02 3.04 20.06
C ALA A 157 7.89 2.39 21.14
N GLU A 158 8.06 1.07 21.05
CA GLU A 158 8.95 0.28 21.90
C GLU A 158 9.93 -0.51 21.04
N THR A 159 10.98 -1.05 21.66
CA THR A 159 11.90 -1.92 20.92
C THR A 159 11.19 -3.23 20.58
N GLY A 160 10.94 -3.47 19.29
CA GLY A 160 10.35 -4.70 18.77
C GLY A 160 8.82 -4.70 18.64
N TYR A 161 8.11 -3.68 19.13
CA TYR A 161 6.67 -3.52 18.96
C TYR A 161 6.23 -2.07 19.18
N ASN A 162 4.99 -1.75 18.82
CA ASN A 162 4.40 -0.43 18.99
C ASN A 162 3.06 -0.56 19.71
N ILE A 163 2.71 0.36 20.59
CA ILE A 163 1.44 0.34 21.33
C ILE A 163 0.45 1.25 20.64
N PHE A 164 -0.72 0.68 20.33
CA PHE A 164 -1.82 1.38 19.68
C PHE A 164 -3.05 1.47 20.57
N SER A 165 -3.82 2.54 20.40
CA SER A 165 -5.05 2.79 21.15
C SER A 165 -6.19 3.29 20.27
N ASP A 166 -7.40 3.25 20.81
CA ASP A 166 -8.55 3.95 20.23
C ASP A 166 -8.41 5.48 20.39
N GLU A 167 -7.61 5.93 21.36
CA GLU A 167 -7.35 7.34 21.65
C GLU A 167 -6.07 7.83 20.97
N SER A 168 -6.06 9.08 20.48
CA SER A 168 -4.91 9.67 19.79
C SER A 168 -3.78 10.13 20.71
N SER A 169 -4.04 10.15 22.02
CA SER A 169 -3.11 10.58 23.06
C SER A 169 -3.65 10.15 24.43
N GLY A 170 -2.78 9.82 25.37
CA GLY A 170 -3.20 9.41 26.72
C GLY A 170 -2.11 8.64 27.45
N GLY A 171 -2.39 8.25 28.68
CA GLY A 171 -1.54 7.32 29.43
C GLY A 171 -1.72 5.88 28.94
N LEU A 172 -0.67 5.07 29.04
CA LEU A 172 -0.76 3.65 28.69
C LEU A 172 -1.66 2.91 29.68
N THR A 173 -2.59 2.13 29.13
CA THR A 173 -3.52 1.26 29.84
C THR A 173 -3.36 -0.18 29.35
N LYS A 174 -3.88 -1.13 30.13
CA LYS A 174 -3.94 -2.54 29.72
C LYS A 174 -4.83 -2.81 28.49
N ASN A 175 -5.63 -1.83 28.06
CA ASN A 175 -6.52 -1.96 26.91
C ASN A 175 -5.85 -1.53 25.60
N ASP A 176 -4.70 -0.85 25.68
CA ASP A 176 -3.93 -0.48 24.50
C ASP A 176 -3.20 -1.72 23.99
N LEU A 177 -3.16 -1.88 22.67
CA LEU A 177 -2.75 -3.12 22.04
C LEU A 177 -1.31 -3.01 21.52
N PRO A 178 -0.39 -3.83 22.02
CA PRO A 178 0.91 -4.02 21.40
C PRO A 178 0.77 -4.61 20.00
N VAL A 179 1.47 -4.03 19.03
CA VAL A 179 1.47 -4.41 17.62
C VAL A 179 2.90 -4.70 17.19
N VAL A 180 3.14 -5.91 16.72
CA VAL A 180 4.42 -6.36 16.19
C VAL A 180 4.36 -6.27 14.66
N SER A 181 5.36 -5.61 14.08
CA SER A 181 5.53 -5.52 12.63
C SER A 181 6.86 -6.13 12.21
N GLN A 182 6.80 -7.05 11.25
CA GLN A 182 7.98 -7.55 10.53
C GLN A 182 8.31 -6.70 9.29
N PHE A 183 7.39 -5.82 8.90
CA PHE A 183 7.56 -4.86 7.82
C PHE A 183 8.21 -3.64 8.46
N GLY A 184 9.41 -3.24 8.03
CA GLY A 184 10.24 -2.17 8.64
C GLY A 184 9.65 -0.75 8.56
N SER A 185 8.36 -0.58 8.84
CA SER A 185 7.62 0.67 8.82
C SER A 185 7.83 1.47 10.11
N SER A 186 8.20 2.74 9.98
CA SER A 186 8.18 3.70 11.08
C SER A 186 6.77 4.25 11.25
N PHE A 187 6.09 3.89 12.34
CA PHE A 187 4.83 4.51 12.71
C PHE A 187 5.06 5.94 13.22
N VAL A 188 4.12 6.82 12.93
CA VAL A 188 4.15 8.24 13.29
C VAL A 188 3.09 8.50 14.36
N SER A 189 3.50 9.15 15.45
CA SER A 189 2.59 9.54 16.52
C SER A 189 1.46 10.44 15.99
N GLY A 190 0.27 10.32 16.58
CA GLY A 190 -0.89 11.14 16.21
C GLY A 190 -1.60 10.74 14.90
N HIS A 191 -1.09 9.74 14.17
CA HIS A 191 -1.77 9.21 12.99
C HIS A 191 -2.63 8.00 13.36
N LYS A 192 -3.82 7.93 12.75
CA LYS A 192 -4.69 6.74 12.85
C LYS A 192 -4.31 5.75 11.76
N TYR A 193 -4.14 4.50 12.13
CA TYR A 193 -3.76 3.41 11.25
C TYR A 193 -4.91 2.42 11.06
N ILE A 194 -4.88 1.73 9.92
CA ILE A 194 -5.68 0.54 9.66
C ILE A 194 -4.69 -0.61 9.63
N LEU A 195 -4.84 -1.55 10.55
CA LEU A 195 -3.88 -2.62 10.77
C LEU A 195 -4.58 -3.95 10.49
N THR A 196 -3.99 -4.75 9.60
CA THR A 196 -4.50 -6.09 9.30
C THR A 196 -3.51 -7.12 9.81
N GLY A 197 -4.01 -8.03 10.63
CA GLY A 197 -3.17 -8.99 11.34
C GLY A 197 -3.97 -9.97 12.16
N THR A 198 -3.29 -10.66 13.06
CA THR A 198 -3.87 -11.67 13.93
C THR A 198 -3.61 -11.31 15.39
N LEU A 199 -4.65 -11.45 16.23
CA LEU A 199 -4.51 -11.32 17.69
C LEU A 199 -3.95 -12.60 18.29
N VAL A 200 -2.90 -12.48 19.09
CA VAL A 200 -2.19 -13.57 19.75
C VAL A 200 -2.17 -13.31 21.25
N GLN A 201 -2.32 -14.37 22.05
CA GLN A 201 -2.19 -14.32 23.50
C GLN A 201 -0.83 -14.86 23.93
N GLY A 202 -0.18 -14.17 24.87
CA GLY A 202 1.17 -14.52 25.34
C GLY A 202 2.25 -14.19 24.31
N GLY A 203 3.49 -14.63 24.56
CA GLY A 203 4.62 -14.46 23.63
C GLY A 203 5.24 -13.06 23.59
N LEU A 204 4.58 -12.04 24.15
CA LEU A 204 5.11 -10.69 24.30
C LEU A 204 4.85 -10.16 25.71
N ASN A 205 5.90 -9.70 26.39
CA ASN A 205 5.80 -9.02 27.68
C ASN A 205 5.72 -7.52 27.45
N ALA A 206 4.53 -7.02 27.10
CA ALA A 206 4.35 -5.61 26.82
C ALA A 206 4.41 -4.75 28.09
N VAL A 207 5.00 -3.55 27.97
CA VAL A 207 5.17 -2.60 29.09
C VAL A 207 3.85 -2.18 29.77
N ASN A 208 2.72 -2.27 29.07
CA ASN A 208 1.40 -1.95 29.63
C ASN A 208 0.68 -3.17 30.24
N GLY A 209 1.33 -4.33 30.28
CA GLY A 209 0.79 -5.57 30.85
C GLY A 209 -0.38 -6.17 30.08
N ASN A 210 -0.63 -5.75 28.83
CA ASN A 210 -1.64 -6.40 27.99
C ASN A 210 -1.18 -7.84 27.65
N PRO A 211 -1.97 -8.88 27.96
CA PRO A 211 -1.60 -10.27 27.67
C PRO A 211 -1.72 -10.63 26.19
N TYR A 212 -2.24 -9.73 25.36
CA TYR A 212 -2.40 -9.90 23.93
C TYR A 212 -1.44 -9.00 23.15
N HIS A 213 -1.06 -9.45 21.97
CA HIS A 213 -0.41 -8.62 20.96
C HIS A 213 -0.95 -8.93 19.58
N PHE A 214 -0.79 -7.99 18.66
CA PHE A 214 -1.28 -8.09 17.30
C PHE A 214 -0.10 -8.22 16.34
N VAL A 215 -0.10 -9.27 15.53
CA VAL A 215 0.97 -9.51 14.55
C VAL A 215 0.46 -9.10 13.17
N LEU A 216 1.12 -8.12 12.57
CA LEU A 216 0.73 -7.66 11.24
C LEU A 216 1.00 -8.73 10.17
N SER A 217 0.01 -8.96 9.31
CA SER A 217 0.13 -9.86 8.16
C SER A 217 0.48 -9.13 6.87
N GLN A 218 0.38 -7.80 6.87
CA GLN A 218 0.73 -6.92 5.75
C GLN A 218 1.22 -5.57 6.25
N ALA A 219 1.88 -4.80 5.37
CA ALA A 219 2.27 -3.44 5.69
C ALA A 219 1.03 -2.56 6.01
N PRO A 220 1.11 -1.71 7.04
CA PRO A 220 0.03 -0.84 7.49
C PRO A 220 -0.18 0.41 6.61
#